data_AF-A0A968Y3B7-F1
#
_entry.id   AF-A0A968Y3B7-F1
#
_cell.length_a   1.000
_cell.length_b   1.000
_cell.length_c   1.000
_cell.angle_alpha   90.00
_cell.angle_beta   90.00
_cell.angle_gamma   90.00
#
_symmetry.space_group_name_H-M   'P 1'
#
loop_
_entity.id
_entity.type
_entity.pdbx_description
1 polymer ?
#
loop_
_entity_poly.entity_id
_entity_poly.type
_entity_poly.pdbx_seq_one_letter_code
_entity_poly.pdbx_strand_id
1 'polypeptide(L)'
;MTTTLILSETSEKVPGNFETIQQQNVISLEDFLAKPSERMEWVDGKLVEKTGMAFKHGLAQSKLSRYWGNYKDSSGQGGEVITETLCRTAKQGRRPDVAYITPELLPQSGNFT
;
A
#
# COMPACT_ATOMS: atom_id res chain seq x y z
N MET A 1 -50.26 -52.64 30.30
CA MET A 1 -50.33 -51.81 29.08
C MET A 1 -48.99 -51.10 28.94
N THR A 2 -48.39 -51.28 27.79
CA THR A 2 -47.07 -50.79 27.36
C THR A 2 -47.08 -49.29 27.12
N THR A 3 -46.00 -48.57 27.44
CA THR A 3 -45.36 -47.58 26.55
C THR A 3 -44.05 -47.09 27.18
N THR A 4 -42.96 -47.42 26.51
CA THR A 4 -41.61 -46.87 26.70
C THR A 4 -41.50 -45.59 25.88
N LEU A 5 -40.98 -44.50 26.45
CA LEU A 5 -40.51 -43.34 25.69
C LEU A 5 -39.02 -43.13 26.00
N ILE A 6 -38.20 -43.41 25.00
CA ILE A 6 -36.76 -43.16 24.95
C ILE A 6 -36.60 -41.68 24.60
N LEU A 7 -36.06 -40.88 25.52
CA LEU A 7 -35.61 -39.51 25.22
C LEU A 7 -34.14 -39.58 24.77
N SER A 8 -33.91 -39.32 23.50
CA SER A 8 -32.60 -39.13 22.89
C SER A 8 -32.04 -37.76 23.26
N GLU A 9 -31.00 -37.71 24.08
CA GLU A 9 -30.20 -36.50 24.28
C GLU A 9 -29.39 -36.23 23.00
N THR A 10 -29.80 -35.21 22.26
CA THR A 10 -29.06 -34.70 21.12
C THR A 10 -28.02 -33.70 21.65
N SER A 11 -26.74 -34.06 21.48
CA SER A 11 -25.59 -33.20 21.78
C SER A 11 -25.64 -31.95 20.91
N GLU A 12 -26.02 -30.81 21.47
CA GLU A 12 -25.85 -29.49 20.85
C GLU A 12 -24.35 -29.19 20.69
N LYS A 13 -23.85 -29.24 19.46
CA LYS A 13 -22.54 -28.68 19.10
C LYS A 13 -22.67 -27.15 19.10
N VAL A 14 -22.13 -26.51 20.13
CA VAL A 14 -21.79 -25.07 20.09
C VAL A 14 -20.61 -24.91 19.12
N PRO A 15 -20.75 -24.20 17.98
CA PRO A 15 -19.61 -23.93 17.14
C PRO A 15 -18.80 -22.81 17.79
N GLY A 16 -17.72 -23.21 18.47
CA GLY A 16 -16.66 -22.30 18.87
C GLY A 16 -16.12 -21.58 17.65
N ASN A 17 -16.23 -20.26 17.67
CA ASN A 17 -15.70 -19.35 16.67
C ASN A 17 -14.17 -19.46 16.71
N PHE A 18 -13.59 -20.35 15.88
CA PHE A 18 -12.16 -20.35 15.64
C PHE A 18 -11.85 -19.08 14.87
N GLU A 19 -11.39 -18.05 15.58
CA GLU A 19 -10.74 -16.91 14.96
C GLU A 19 -9.58 -17.44 14.13
N THR A 20 -9.75 -17.39 12.82
CA THR A 20 -8.69 -17.60 11.85
C THR A 20 -7.67 -16.49 12.08
N ILE A 21 -6.65 -16.77 12.89
CA ILE A 21 -5.45 -15.93 12.97
C ILE A 21 -4.89 -15.90 11.56
N GLN A 22 -5.14 -14.81 10.84
CA GLN A 22 -4.57 -14.59 9.52
C GLN A 22 -3.05 -14.56 9.68
N GLN A 23 -2.42 -15.66 9.25
CA GLN A 23 -0.99 -15.76 9.06
C GLN A 23 -0.62 -14.66 8.06
N GLN A 24 -0.15 -13.52 8.57
CA GLN A 24 0.40 -12.45 7.74
C GLN A 24 1.58 -13.04 6.99
N ASN A 25 1.37 -13.41 5.72
CA ASN A 25 2.47 -13.78 4.84
C ASN A 25 3.39 -12.56 4.76
N VAL A 26 4.58 -12.69 5.33
CA VAL A 26 5.63 -11.67 5.20
C VAL A 26 6.03 -11.61 3.74
N ILE A 27 5.49 -10.63 3.01
CA ILE A 27 5.88 -10.33 1.63
C ILE A 27 7.26 -9.67 1.67
N SER A 28 8.21 -10.12 0.84
CA SER A 28 9.51 -9.45 0.76
C SER A 28 9.38 -8.10 0.04
N LEU A 29 10.34 -7.18 0.26
CA LEU A 29 10.36 -5.91 -0.48
C LEU A 29 10.45 -6.14 -1.98
N GLU A 30 11.24 -7.12 -2.44
CA GLU A 30 11.39 -7.42 -3.87
C GLU A 30 10.09 -7.94 -4.48
N ASP A 31 9.39 -8.85 -3.78
CA ASP A 31 8.10 -9.35 -4.25
C ASP A 31 7.07 -8.22 -4.37
N PHE A 32 7.07 -7.29 -3.41
CA PHE A 32 6.22 -6.11 -3.46
C PHE A 32 6.58 -5.17 -4.63
N LEU A 33 7.86 -4.91 -4.87
CA LEU A 33 8.30 -4.04 -5.97
C LEU A 33 8.01 -4.66 -7.35
N ALA A 34 8.10 -5.99 -7.48
CA ALA A 34 7.79 -6.70 -8.72
C ALA A 34 6.29 -6.68 -9.05
N LYS A 35 5.43 -6.73 -8.02
CA LYS A 35 3.97 -6.67 -8.17
C LYS A 35 3.37 -5.71 -7.16
N PRO A 36 3.50 -4.39 -7.39
CA PRO A 36 3.07 -3.40 -6.43
C PRO A 36 1.55 -3.39 -6.32
N SER A 37 1.07 -3.55 -5.09
CA SER A 37 -0.35 -3.40 -4.80
C SER A 37 -0.74 -1.93 -4.87
N GLU A 38 -1.93 -1.65 -5.40
CA GLU A 38 -2.44 -0.29 -5.50
C GLU A 38 -2.68 0.28 -4.09
N ARG A 39 -2.36 1.58 -3.89
CA ARG A 39 -2.55 2.29 -2.61
C ARG A 39 -1.89 1.63 -1.40
N MET A 40 -0.91 0.77 -1.60
CA MET A 40 -0.14 0.13 -0.53
C MET A 40 1.29 0.64 -0.52
N GLU A 41 1.86 0.67 0.68
CA GLU A 41 3.27 0.85 0.97
C GLU A 41 3.81 -0.41 1.65
N TRP A 42 5.08 -0.73 1.41
CA TRP A 42 5.79 -1.75 2.14
C TRP A 42 6.67 -1.09 3.19
N VAL A 43 6.34 -1.30 4.46
CA VAL A 43 7.01 -0.71 5.61
C VAL A 43 7.38 -1.83 6.59
N ASP A 44 8.68 -2.04 6.77
CA ASP A 44 9.25 -2.95 7.77
C ASP A 44 8.63 -4.36 7.74
N GLY A 45 8.52 -4.96 6.54
CA GLY A 45 7.98 -6.31 6.37
C GLY A 45 6.46 -6.39 6.22
N LYS A 46 5.75 -5.26 6.22
CA LYS A 46 4.29 -5.20 6.23
C LYS A 46 3.75 -4.35 5.09
N LEU A 47 2.58 -4.74 4.58
CA LEU A 47 1.79 -3.89 3.69
C LEU A 47 0.92 -2.96 4.52
N VAL A 48 1.03 -1.67 4.24
CA VAL A 48 0.29 -0.59 4.90
C VAL A 48 -0.48 0.18 3.83
N GLU A 49 -1.77 0.37 4.04
CA GLU A 49 -2.59 1.17 3.13
C GLU A 49 -2.24 2.65 3.27
N LYS A 50 -2.08 3.32 2.12
CA LYS A 50 -1.97 4.76 2.04
C LYS A 50 -3.35 5.38 2.24
N THR A 51 -3.54 6.03 3.39
CA THR A 51 -4.80 6.67 3.78
C THR A 51 -4.72 8.20 3.64
N GLY A 52 -5.84 8.91 3.86
CA GLY A 52 -5.83 10.37 3.98
C GLY A 52 -5.98 11.17 2.68
N MET A 53 -6.32 10.54 1.55
CA MET A 53 -6.52 11.18 0.23
C MET A 53 -7.81 12.01 0.13
N ALA A 54 -7.99 12.99 1.01
CA ALA A 54 -9.14 13.91 1.02
C ALA A 54 -8.88 15.18 0.19
N PHE A 55 -9.90 16.03 -0.01
CA PHE A 55 -9.76 17.26 -0.82
C PHE A 55 -8.60 18.17 -0.37
N LYS A 56 -8.46 18.42 0.94
CA LYS A 56 -7.37 19.26 1.47
C LYS A 56 -5.98 18.65 1.20
N HIS A 57 -5.88 17.33 1.22
CA HIS A 57 -4.67 16.59 0.86
C HIS A 57 -4.31 16.82 -0.60
N GLY A 58 -5.27 16.59 -1.51
CA GLY A 58 -5.08 16.83 -2.94
C GLY A 58 -4.73 18.28 -3.27
N LEU A 59 -5.32 19.26 -2.57
CA LEU A 59 -4.97 20.67 -2.72
C LEU A 59 -3.51 20.95 -2.32
N ALA A 60 -3.03 20.36 -1.22
CA ALA A 60 -1.66 20.50 -0.77
C ALA A 60 -0.67 19.84 -1.75
N GLN A 61 -0.96 18.60 -2.17
CA GLN A 61 -0.18 17.85 -3.15
C GLN A 61 -0.05 18.60 -4.47
N SER A 62 -1.15 19.15 -5.00
CA SER A 62 -1.17 19.94 -6.24
C SER A 62 -0.29 21.19 -6.14
N LYS A 63 -0.39 21.93 -5.02
CA LYS A 63 0.45 23.12 -4.80
C LYS A 63 1.92 22.76 -4.68
N LEU A 64 2.26 21.73 -3.92
CA LEU A 64 3.63 21.30 -3.71
C LEU A 64 4.27 20.85 -5.03
N SER A 65 3.57 19.99 -5.79
CA SER A 65 4.03 19.53 -7.10
C SER A 65 4.31 20.71 -8.04
N ARG A 66 3.39 21.68 -8.12
CA ARG A 66 3.58 22.89 -8.93
C ARG A 66 4.79 23.72 -8.50
N TYR A 67 4.96 23.97 -7.20
CA TYR A 67 6.07 24.79 -6.73
C TYR A 67 7.43 24.13 -6.96
N TRP A 68 7.53 22.82 -6.75
CA TRP A 68 8.75 22.08 -7.06
C TRP A 68 9.01 21.99 -8.56
N GLY A 69 7.98 21.80 -9.40
CA GLY A 69 8.13 21.85 -10.85
C GLY A 69 8.66 23.20 -11.33
N ASN A 70 8.08 24.30 -10.85
CA ASN A 70 8.56 25.64 -11.17
C ASN A 70 10.02 25.86 -10.73
N TYR A 71 10.39 25.37 -9.54
CA TYR A 71 11.76 25.50 -9.05
C TYR A 71 12.73 24.64 -9.89
N LYS A 72 12.35 23.40 -10.20
CA LYS A 72 13.08 22.49 -11.09
C LYS A 72 13.41 23.17 -12.42
N ASP A 73 12.39 23.75 -13.06
CA ASP A 73 12.53 24.37 -14.38
C ASP A 73 13.37 25.66 -14.32
N SER A 74 13.12 26.51 -13.30
CA SER A 74 13.84 27.79 -13.16
C SER A 74 15.30 27.65 -12.71
N SER A 75 15.62 26.61 -11.94
CA SER A 75 17.00 26.32 -11.51
C SER A 75 17.80 25.54 -12.55
N GLY A 76 17.14 24.86 -13.50
CA GLY A 76 17.80 24.04 -14.52
C GLY A 76 18.39 22.74 -13.97
N GLN A 77 18.04 22.32 -12.75
CA GLN A 77 18.59 21.12 -12.11
C GLN A 77 18.16 19.79 -12.77
N GLY A 78 17.23 19.84 -13.74
CA GLY A 78 16.69 18.66 -14.43
C GLY A 78 15.84 17.76 -13.53
N GLY A 79 15.68 16.49 -13.90
CA GLY A 79 14.90 15.52 -13.15
C GLY A 79 13.38 15.66 -13.37
N GLU A 80 12.58 15.07 -12.49
CA GLU A 80 11.12 15.15 -12.56
C GLU A 80 10.45 15.18 -11.19
N VAL A 81 9.33 15.92 -11.08
CA VAL A 81 8.45 15.92 -9.92
C VAL A 81 7.26 15.02 -10.23
N ILE A 82 7.15 13.89 -9.53
CA ILE A 82 6.17 12.84 -9.79
C ILE A 82 5.29 12.64 -8.56
N THR A 83 3.97 12.58 -8.77
CA THR A 83 2.99 12.30 -7.71
C THR A 83 2.68 10.81 -7.62
N GLU A 84 2.42 10.30 -6.43
CA GLU A 84 1.94 8.92 -6.19
C GLU A 84 2.85 7.81 -6.76
N THR A 85 4.13 8.11 -7.00
CA THR A 85 5.06 7.13 -7.55
C THR A 85 5.58 6.17 -6.49
N LEU A 86 5.79 4.91 -6.86
CA LEU A 86 6.43 3.94 -5.99
C LEU A 86 7.94 4.18 -5.96
N CYS A 87 8.46 4.54 -4.80
CA CYS A 87 9.88 4.74 -4.54
C CYS A 87 10.46 3.59 -3.72
N ARG A 88 11.56 3.01 -4.19
CA ARG A 88 12.42 2.16 -3.37
C ARG A 88 13.36 3.05 -2.54
N THR A 89 13.29 2.91 -1.23
CA THR A 89 14.29 3.45 -0.30
C THR A 89 15.24 2.32 0.14
N ALA A 90 16.25 2.63 0.94
CA ALA A 90 17.21 1.63 1.43
C ALA A 90 16.56 0.44 2.18
N LYS A 91 15.37 0.65 2.78
CA LYS A 91 14.70 -0.36 3.59
C LYS A 91 13.22 -0.58 3.27
N GLN A 92 12.59 0.27 2.46
CA GLN A 92 11.12 0.31 2.32
C GLN A 92 10.70 0.61 0.88
N GLY A 93 9.49 0.17 0.52
CA GLY A 93 8.80 0.55 -0.71
C GLY A 93 7.71 1.55 -0.37
N ARG A 94 7.93 2.84 -0.66
CA ARG A 94 7.05 3.94 -0.23
C ARG A 94 6.38 4.60 -1.42
N ARG A 95 5.22 5.22 -1.20
CA ARG A 95 4.46 5.95 -2.22
C ARG A 95 4.19 7.37 -1.73
N PRO A 96 5.22 8.25 -1.73
CA PRO A 96 5.03 9.64 -1.33
C PRO A 96 3.97 10.35 -2.18
N ASP A 97 3.33 11.37 -1.61
CA ASP A 97 2.36 12.20 -2.36
C ASP A 97 3.04 12.95 -3.49
N VAL A 98 4.25 13.46 -3.25
CA VAL A 98 5.09 14.14 -4.24
C VAL A 98 6.53 13.69 -4.01
N ALA A 99 7.20 13.24 -5.06
CA ALA A 99 8.62 12.92 -5.07
C ALA A 99 9.34 13.76 -6.14
N TYR A 100 10.57 14.19 -5.85
CA TYR A 100 11.49 14.68 -6.85
C TYR A 100 12.51 13.59 -7.16
N ILE A 101 12.61 13.20 -8.44
CA ILE A 101 13.54 12.20 -8.94
C ILE A 101 14.61 12.91 -9.76
N THR A 102 15.88 12.74 -9.38
CA THR A 102 17.00 13.38 -10.07
C THR A 102 17.22 12.79 -11.46
N PRO A 103 17.89 13.51 -12.38
CA PRO A 103 18.16 13.01 -13.73
C PRO A 103 18.77 11.60 -13.77
N GLU A 104 19.65 11.28 -12.82
CA GLU A 104 20.41 10.02 -12.79
C GLU A 104 19.54 8.81 -12.41
N LEU A 105 18.42 9.07 -11.71
CA LEU A 105 17.48 8.05 -11.27
C LEU A 105 16.27 7.91 -12.19
N LEU A 106 16.11 8.84 -13.15
CA LEU A 106 15.06 8.73 -14.14
C LEU A 106 15.35 7.60 -15.14
N PRO A 107 14.33 6.85 -15.56
CA PRO A 107 14.49 5.86 -16.62
C PRO A 107 15.01 6.54 -17.88
N GLN A 108 16.03 5.96 -18.51
CA GLN A 108 16.65 6.50 -19.73
C GLN A 108 15.70 6.50 -20.95
N SER A 109 14.57 5.79 -20.87
CA SER A 109 13.57 5.71 -21.95
C SER A 109 12.16 5.39 -21.43
N GLY A 110 11.28 6.38 -21.49
CA GLY A 110 9.87 6.37 -21.95
C GLY A 110 8.82 5.32 -21.53
N ASN A 111 9.17 4.16 -20.96
CA ASN A 111 8.15 3.19 -20.54
C ASN A 111 7.65 3.51 -19.13
N PHE A 112 6.83 4.55 -19.07
CA PHE A 112 5.89 4.76 -17.98
C PHE A 112 4.62 3.97 -18.31
N THR A 113 4.68 2.64 -18.17
CA THR A 113 3.49 1.77 -18.26
C THR A 113 2.60 1.92 -17.06
#